data_AF-A0A8C9SYV2-F1
#
_entry.id   AF-A0A8C9SYV2-F1
#
_cell.length_a   1.000
_cell.length_b   1.000
_cell.length_c   1.000
_cell.angle_alpha   90.00
_cell.angle_beta   90.00
_cell.angle_gamma   90.00
#
_symmetry.space_group_name_H-M   'P 1'
#
loop_
_entity.id
_entity.type
_entity.pdbx_description
1 polymer ?
#
loop_
_entity_poly.entity_id
_entity_poly.type
_entity_poly.pdbx_seq_one_letter_code
_entity_poly.pdbx_strand_id
1 'polypeptide(L)'
;AEAAHIVGTFAVWDYVVFALMLLVSAAVGVYCAMSGGGQQSSQDFLMGGRKMTAVPVALSLTATFMSAITVLATPSEVYQYGAMFILFTLSYSLMVFVTSEVFLPIFYRLGVTSTYEYLEMRFSRAVRLCGTVLFIFQTVLYTGIVIYVPALALKQVTGFDLWGAVMSTGIVCTFYCSLGGLKAVVWTDVFQLATMMAGFLVVIIRAVLLHGGFSVIIDDSQKGGRLNLWDFDPNPFKRHTFWTITFGGAFVWIGIYGVSQAQVQRYVSCKSLYLNLVGLWAILLCAVFSGLCLYAIYQDCDPWTAGLISAPDQLMPYLVMDILRDYPGLPGLFVAAAFSGTLSTVSSSINALAAVTVEDLVKPYISMSDRKLSWISKGLSLFYGAVCIGMAAIASLLGGLLEAALSIFGIIGGPLVGLFSLGIFCPFANSTGGLVGLFSGLGLSLWLGIWGQLYPPYHSEPLSLSTAGCNFTVNPGGQNWTQSLVHSPLTTKAALEEKEYR
;
A
#
# COMPACT_ATOMS: atom_id res chain seq x y z
N ALA A 1 -30.26 -5.06 -32.15
CA ALA A 1 -29.25 -6.01 -31.67
C ALA A 1 -28.14 -5.18 -31.06
N GLU A 2 -28.28 -4.84 -29.77
CA GLU A 2 -27.20 -4.18 -29.04
C GLU A 2 -26.08 -5.20 -28.85
N ALA A 3 -24.87 -4.83 -29.29
CA ALA A 3 -23.69 -5.66 -29.17
C ALA A 3 -23.46 -5.98 -27.69
N ALA A 4 -23.24 -7.26 -27.35
CA ALA A 4 -22.75 -7.64 -26.04
C ALA A 4 -21.52 -6.77 -25.71
N HIS A 5 -21.52 -6.15 -24.54
CA HIS A 5 -20.44 -5.28 -24.11
C HIS A 5 -19.19 -6.13 -23.80
N ILE A 6 -18.38 -6.42 -24.82
CA ILE A 6 -17.16 -7.20 -24.69
C ILE A 6 -16.05 -6.27 -24.15
N VAL A 7 -15.60 -6.55 -22.93
CA VAL A 7 -14.42 -5.91 -22.33
C VAL A 7 -13.19 -6.35 -23.12
N GLY A 8 -12.29 -5.41 -23.43
CA GLY A 8 -11.09 -5.69 -24.20
C GLY A 8 -10.14 -6.66 -23.50
N THR A 9 -9.30 -7.34 -24.26
CA THR A 9 -8.17 -8.15 -23.75
C THR A 9 -6.86 -7.43 -23.97
N PHE A 10 -5.84 -7.73 -23.16
CA PHE A 10 -4.49 -7.19 -23.33
C PHE A 10 -3.94 -7.37 -24.75
N ALA A 11 -3.55 -6.26 -25.38
CA ALA A 11 -2.89 -6.25 -26.68
C ALA A 11 -1.38 -6.47 -26.54
N VAL A 12 -0.71 -6.81 -27.65
CA VAL A 12 0.75 -7.02 -27.68
C VAL A 12 1.51 -5.81 -27.14
N TRP A 13 1.08 -4.60 -27.49
CA TRP A 13 1.71 -3.37 -27.02
C TRP A 13 1.55 -3.15 -25.51
N ASP A 14 0.48 -3.66 -24.89
CA ASP A 14 0.31 -3.60 -23.44
C ASP A 14 1.38 -4.43 -22.73
N TYR A 15 1.64 -5.64 -23.24
CA TYR A 15 2.73 -6.48 -22.75
C TYR A 15 4.10 -5.83 -22.96
N VAL A 16 4.32 -5.17 -24.10
CA VAL A 16 5.58 -4.47 -24.39
C VAL A 16 5.82 -3.33 -23.40
N VAL A 17 4.82 -2.48 -23.17
CA VAL A 17 4.93 -1.35 -22.21
C VAL A 17 5.15 -1.88 -20.79
N PHE A 18 4.39 -2.90 -20.40
CA PHE A 18 4.53 -3.53 -19.08
C PHE A 18 5.93 -4.16 -18.88
N ALA A 19 6.39 -4.96 -19.84
CA ALA A 19 7.72 -5.58 -19.79
C ALA A 19 8.83 -4.53 -19.80
N LEU A 20 8.69 -3.46 -20.58
CA LEU A 20 9.64 -2.36 -20.62
C LEU A 20 9.79 -1.69 -19.25
N MET A 21 8.69 -1.46 -18.52
CA MET A 21 8.75 -0.90 -17.15
C MET A 21 9.54 -1.81 -16.20
N LEU A 22 9.31 -3.13 -16.24
CA LEU A 22 10.04 -4.09 -15.43
C LEU A 22 11.53 -4.12 -15.79
N LEU A 23 11.84 -4.11 -17.08
CA LEU A 23 13.21 -4.10 -17.59
C LEU A 23 13.96 -2.82 -17.21
N VAL A 24 13.32 -1.65 -17.32
CA VAL A 24 13.92 -0.37 -16.88
C VAL A 24 14.19 -0.39 -15.38
N SER A 25 13.24 -0.87 -14.57
CA SER A 25 13.43 -1.00 -13.12
C SER A 25 14.60 -1.92 -12.77
N ALA A 26 14.69 -3.09 -13.41
CA ALA A 26 15.80 -4.02 -13.22
C ALA A 26 17.13 -3.45 -13.73
N ALA A 27 17.13 -2.77 -14.89
CA ALA A 27 18.31 -2.18 -15.49
C ALA A 27 18.89 -1.04 -14.64
N VAL A 28 18.07 -0.17 -14.05
CA VAL A 28 18.52 0.85 -13.10
C VAL A 28 19.18 0.18 -11.88
N GLY A 29 18.58 -0.89 -11.37
CA GLY A 29 19.15 -1.70 -10.29
C GLY A 29 20.55 -2.24 -10.61
N VAL A 30 20.68 -2.91 -11.76
CA VAL A 30 21.95 -3.49 -12.22
C VAL A 30 22.98 -2.39 -12.54
N TYR A 31 22.57 -1.30 -13.20
CA TYR A 31 23.45 -0.18 -13.51
C TYR A 31 24.04 0.46 -12.25
N CYS A 32 23.21 0.73 -11.23
CA CYS A 32 23.70 1.26 -9.96
C CYS A 32 24.64 0.30 -9.24
N ALA A 33 24.39 -1.02 -9.33
CA ALA A 33 25.28 -2.04 -8.77
C ALA A 33 26.66 -2.06 -9.45
N MET A 34 26.71 -1.90 -10.78
CA MET A 34 27.95 -1.91 -11.56
C MET A 34 28.72 -0.59 -11.51
N SER A 35 28.02 0.54 -11.63
CA SER A 35 28.62 1.89 -11.67
C SER A 35 29.14 2.35 -10.30
N GLY A 36 28.60 1.80 -9.21
CA GLY A 36 28.94 2.17 -7.83
C GLY A 36 30.30 1.69 -7.30
N GLY A 37 31.20 1.15 -8.14
CA GLY A 37 32.54 0.68 -7.71
C GLY A 37 32.50 -0.50 -6.72
N GLY A 38 31.40 -1.24 -6.71
CA GLY A 38 31.08 -2.22 -5.67
C GLY A 38 30.75 -1.51 -4.35
N GLN A 39 29.52 -1.64 -3.87
CA GLN A 39 29.18 -1.25 -2.48
C GLN A 39 30.01 -2.10 -1.51
N GLN A 40 31.24 -1.68 -1.22
CA GLN A 40 32.21 -2.48 -0.45
C GLN A 40 31.88 -2.47 1.05
N SER A 41 31.14 -1.45 1.53
CA SER A 41 30.70 -1.32 2.90
C SER A 41 29.20 -1.60 3.07
N SER A 42 28.81 -2.17 4.20
CA SER A 42 27.39 -2.37 4.55
C SER A 42 26.66 -1.03 4.67
N GLN A 43 27.35 0.04 5.09
CA GLN A 43 26.77 1.37 5.21
C GLN A 43 26.47 1.98 3.84
N ASP A 44 27.29 1.75 2.81
CA ASP A 44 26.98 2.21 1.45
C ASP A 44 25.79 1.46 0.83
N PHE A 45 25.69 0.16 1.11
CA PHE A 45 24.58 -0.67 0.64
C PHE A 45 23.26 -0.26 1.31
N LEU A 46 23.26 -0.12 2.64
CA LEU A 46 22.05 0.17 3.41
C LEU A 46 21.70 1.65 3.42
N MET A 47 22.66 2.58 3.55
CA MET A 47 22.40 4.02 3.75
C MET A 47 22.69 4.88 2.51
N GLY A 48 23.13 4.28 1.41
CA GLY A 48 23.47 5.03 0.19
C GLY A 48 24.55 6.09 0.41
N GLY A 49 25.41 5.93 1.43
CA GLY A 49 26.52 6.83 1.74
C GLY A 49 26.12 8.25 2.17
N ARG A 50 24.83 8.52 2.46
CA ARG A 50 24.29 9.83 2.92
C ARG A 50 24.62 11.04 2.01
N LYS A 51 24.95 10.81 0.74
CA LYS A 51 25.35 11.86 -0.23
C LYS A 51 24.26 12.21 -1.27
N MET A 52 23.04 11.71 -1.09
CA MET A 52 21.97 11.89 -2.09
C MET A 52 21.33 13.28 -2.00
N THR A 53 20.96 13.84 -3.16
CA THR A 53 20.24 15.11 -3.26
C THR A 53 18.82 14.99 -2.72
N ALA A 54 18.26 16.08 -2.18
CA ALA A 54 16.96 16.06 -1.50
C ALA A 54 15.77 15.63 -2.37
N VAL A 55 15.78 15.95 -3.67
CA VAL A 55 14.64 15.70 -4.58
C VAL A 55 14.40 14.20 -4.83
N PRO A 56 15.39 13.40 -5.30
CA PRO A 56 15.22 11.95 -5.43
C PRO A 56 14.81 11.27 -4.12
N VAL A 57 15.35 11.72 -2.98
CA VAL A 57 14.98 11.19 -1.67
C VAL A 57 13.52 11.50 -1.36
N ALA A 58 13.06 12.74 -1.57
CA ALA A 58 11.68 13.13 -1.33
C ALA A 58 10.69 12.34 -2.21
N LEU A 59 11.00 12.17 -3.49
CA LEU A 59 10.18 11.38 -4.42
C LEU A 59 10.16 9.89 -4.03
N SER A 60 11.31 9.35 -3.62
CA SER A 60 11.40 7.97 -3.10
C SER A 60 10.61 7.79 -1.80
N LEU A 61 10.67 8.76 -0.87
CA LEU A 61 9.84 8.77 0.34
C LEU A 61 8.35 8.73 -0.01
N THR A 62 7.93 9.44 -1.06
CA THR A 62 6.55 9.42 -1.55
C THR A 62 6.17 8.06 -2.12
N ALA A 63 7.01 7.51 -3.00
CA ALA A 63 6.74 6.23 -3.68
C ALA A 63 6.67 5.04 -2.71
N THR A 64 7.51 5.05 -1.67
CA THR A 64 7.76 3.90 -0.78
C THR A 64 6.51 3.25 -0.20
N PHE A 65 5.49 4.02 0.21
CA PHE A 65 4.24 3.46 0.75
C PHE A 65 3.01 3.76 -0.12
N MET A 66 3.21 4.39 -1.27
CA MET A 66 2.17 4.58 -2.29
C MET A 66 2.16 3.37 -3.23
N SER A 67 1.68 2.25 -2.69
CA SER A 67 1.70 0.93 -3.33
C SER A 67 0.57 0.74 -4.36
N ALA A 68 0.47 -0.47 -4.95
CA ALA A 68 -0.68 -0.84 -5.78
C ALA A 68 -2.03 -0.70 -5.06
N ILE A 69 -2.04 -0.76 -3.72
CA ILE A 69 -3.24 -0.51 -2.91
C ILE A 69 -3.77 0.90 -3.18
N THR A 70 -2.89 1.90 -3.30
CA THR A 70 -3.29 3.27 -3.63
C THR A 70 -3.83 3.38 -5.06
N VAL A 71 -3.26 2.62 -6.00
CA VAL A 71 -3.66 2.65 -7.42
C VAL A 71 -4.99 1.94 -7.67
N LEU A 72 -5.25 0.85 -6.95
CA LEU A 72 -6.38 -0.05 -7.23
C LEU A 72 -7.46 0.02 -6.15
N ALA A 73 -7.07 -0.06 -4.88
CA ALA A 73 -8.01 -0.15 -3.78
C ALA A 73 -8.56 1.22 -3.36
N THR A 74 -7.76 2.30 -3.37
CA THR A 74 -8.25 3.65 -3.02
C THR A 74 -9.35 4.16 -3.97
N PRO A 75 -9.24 4.07 -5.31
CA PRO A 75 -10.36 4.44 -6.19
C PRO A 75 -11.61 3.59 -5.94
N SER A 76 -11.43 2.28 -5.68
CA SER A 76 -12.52 1.34 -5.39
C SER A 76 -13.20 1.65 -4.05
N GLU A 77 -12.45 2.16 -3.07
CA GLU A 77 -12.97 2.66 -1.80
C GLU A 77 -13.80 3.94 -2.03
N VAL A 78 -13.34 4.85 -2.87
CA VAL A 78 -14.08 6.09 -3.21
C VAL A 78 -15.36 5.79 -3.99
N TYR A 79 -15.34 4.79 -4.87
CA TYR A 79 -16.53 4.33 -5.60
C TYR A 79 -17.64 3.85 -4.65
N GLN A 80 -17.27 3.06 -3.63
CA GLN A 80 -18.20 2.45 -2.69
C GLN A 80 -18.59 3.37 -1.52
N TYR A 81 -17.67 4.16 -0.99
CA TYR A 81 -17.85 4.89 0.27
C TYR A 81 -17.67 6.41 0.15
N GLY A 82 -17.36 6.92 -1.05
CA GLY A 82 -17.27 8.34 -1.34
C GLY A 82 -15.88 8.96 -1.17
N ALA A 83 -15.77 10.22 -1.58
CA ALA A 83 -14.52 10.97 -1.67
C ALA A 83 -14.00 11.50 -0.33
N MET A 84 -14.59 11.11 0.81
CA MET A 84 -14.11 11.51 2.14
C MET A 84 -12.64 11.11 2.39
N PHE A 85 -12.16 10.09 1.67
CA PHE A 85 -10.75 9.69 1.62
C PHE A 85 -9.79 10.84 1.25
N ILE A 86 -10.27 11.91 0.60
CA ILE A 86 -9.47 13.11 0.33
C ILE A 86 -8.97 13.80 1.61
N LEU A 87 -9.65 13.62 2.75
CA LEU A 87 -9.24 14.17 4.04
C LEU A 87 -7.88 13.60 4.51
N PHE A 88 -7.40 12.49 3.94
CA PHE A 88 -6.02 12.04 4.16
C PHE A 88 -4.97 13.10 3.76
N THR A 89 -5.31 14.10 2.94
CA THR A 89 -4.44 15.26 2.69
C THR A 89 -4.10 16.01 3.98
N LEU A 90 -5.06 16.17 4.90
CA LEU A 90 -4.86 16.76 6.22
C LEU A 90 -4.03 15.82 7.11
N SER A 91 -4.33 14.53 7.10
CA SER A 91 -3.56 13.51 7.83
C SER A 91 -2.09 13.47 7.41
N TYR A 92 -1.81 13.55 6.11
CA TYR A 92 -0.45 13.66 5.57
C TYR A 92 0.25 14.94 6.04
N SER A 93 -0.47 16.05 6.09
CA SER A 93 0.08 17.34 6.55
C SER A 93 0.49 17.26 8.02
N LEU A 94 -0.40 16.74 8.87
CA LEU A 94 -0.14 16.54 10.29
C LEU A 94 1.02 15.57 10.50
N MET A 95 1.03 14.44 9.77
CA MET A 95 2.11 13.47 9.83
C MET A 95 3.46 14.07 9.43
N VAL A 96 3.52 14.80 8.31
CA VAL A 96 4.79 15.39 7.83
C VAL A 96 5.31 16.40 8.85
N PHE A 97 4.43 17.25 9.40
CA PHE A 97 4.78 18.19 10.44
C PHE A 97 5.32 17.49 11.71
N VAL A 98 4.59 16.51 12.25
CA VAL A 98 5.04 15.78 13.45
C VAL A 98 6.35 15.03 13.18
N THR A 99 6.49 14.41 12.02
CA THR A 99 7.71 13.67 11.66
C THR A 99 8.89 14.61 11.49
N SER A 100 8.73 15.77 10.84
CA SER A 100 9.81 16.72 10.60
C SER A 100 10.28 17.43 11.86
N GLU A 101 9.35 17.79 12.76
CA GLU A 101 9.67 18.57 13.96
C GLU A 101 10.05 17.71 15.17
N VAL A 102 9.51 16.48 15.26
CA VAL A 102 9.72 15.61 16.43
C VAL A 102 10.69 14.46 16.10
N PHE A 103 10.34 13.60 15.15
CA PHE A 103 11.07 12.34 14.94
C PHE A 103 12.39 12.55 14.19
N LEU A 104 12.37 13.36 13.13
CA LEU A 104 13.54 13.65 12.29
C LEU A 104 14.73 14.21 13.11
N PRO A 105 14.59 15.26 13.94
CA PRO A 105 15.73 15.83 14.65
C PRO A 105 16.36 14.85 15.64
N ILE A 106 15.55 13.97 16.24
CA ILE A 106 16.01 12.95 17.19
C ILE A 106 16.87 11.91 16.47
N PHE A 107 16.34 11.26 15.43
CA PHE A 107 17.09 10.23 14.71
C PHE A 107 18.31 10.78 13.97
N TYR A 108 18.19 11.99 13.41
CA TYR A 108 19.30 12.66 12.75
C TYR A 108 20.47 12.91 13.71
N ARG A 109 20.21 13.38 14.93
CA ARG A 109 21.25 13.64 15.94
C ARG A 109 21.86 12.36 16.51
N LEU A 110 21.06 11.32 16.68
CA LEU A 110 21.54 10.03 17.19
C LEU A 110 22.35 9.26 16.13
N GLY A 111 22.14 9.53 14.85
CA GLY A 111 22.89 8.91 13.75
C GLY A 111 22.67 7.41 13.61
N VAL A 112 21.58 6.88 14.20
CA VAL A 112 21.24 5.46 14.28
C VAL A 112 21.10 4.82 12.89
N THR A 113 21.42 3.53 12.81
CA THR A 113 21.21 2.76 11.58
C THR A 113 19.87 2.04 11.60
N SER A 114 19.54 1.41 12.72
CA SER A 114 18.19 0.93 13.03
C SER A 114 17.43 1.92 13.89
N THR A 115 16.18 2.20 13.53
CA THR A 115 15.28 3.06 14.31
C THR A 115 15.07 2.50 15.72
N TYR A 116 15.20 1.17 15.90
CA TYR A 116 15.01 0.49 17.18
C TYR A 116 16.23 0.60 18.11
N GLU A 117 17.40 1.03 17.63
CA GLU A 117 18.54 1.39 18.49
C GLU A 117 18.15 2.48 19.50
N TYR A 118 17.28 3.41 19.10
CA TYR A 118 16.72 4.41 19.99
C TYR A 118 16.03 3.80 21.21
N LEU A 119 15.29 2.70 21.02
CA LEU A 119 14.58 2.04 22.12
C LEU A 119 15.53 1.38 23.12
N GLU A 120 16.69 0.89 22.67
CA GLU A 120 17.72 0.36 23.57
C GLU A 120 18.39 1.49 24.36
N MET A 121 18.74 2.59 23.68
CA MET A 121 19.33 3.77 24.33
C MET A 121 18.37 4.40 25.35
N ARG A 122 17.07 4.40 25.05
CA ARG A 122 16.04 5.01 25.90
C ARG A 122 15.56 4.10 27.03
N PHE A 123 15.44 2.80 26.78
CA PHE A 123 14.87 1.84 27.71
C PHE A 123 15.81 0.68 28.00
N SER A 124 15.84 -0.32 27.12
CA SER A 124 16.68 -1.52 27.31
C SER A 124 16.73 -2.35 26.02
N ARG A 125 17.70 -3.26 25.96
CA ARG A 125 17.85 -4.22 24.86
C ARG A 125 16.60 -5.08 24.63
N ALA A 126 15.87 -5.43 25.69
CA ALA A 126 14.62 -6.19 25.58
C ALA A 126 13.56 -5.41 24.78
N VAL A 127 13.42 -4.11 25.04
CA VAL A 127 12.47 -3.24 24.34
C VAL A 127 12.85 -3.09 22.86
N ARG A 128 14.15 -2.95 22.55
CA ARG A 128 14.65 -2.96 21.17
C ARG A 128 14.25 -4.26 20.45
N LEU A 129 14.57 -5.41 21.02
CA LEU A 129 14.25 -6.71 20.40
C LEU A 129 12.74 -6.90 20.17
N CYS A 130 11.90 -6.54 21.15
CA CYS A 130 10.44 -6.60 20.97
C CYS A 130 9.97 -5.68 19.84
N GLY A 131 10.47 -4.44 19.78
CA GLY A 131 10.15 -3.50 18.70
C GLY A 131 10.57 -4.02 17.32
N THR A 132 11.80 -4.55 17.22
CA THR A 132 12.36 -5.16 16.02
C THR A 132 11.52 -6.33 15.52
N VAL A 133 11.14 -7.27 16.40
CA VAL A 133 10.35 -8.45 16.02
C VAL A 133 8.96 -8.05 15.52
N LEU A 134 8.30 -7.10 16.20
CA LEU A 134 6.99 -6.60 15.77
C LEU A 134 7.07 -5.89 14.41
N PHE A 135 8.13 -5.12 14.18
CA PHE A 135 8.38 -4.50 12.88
C PHE A 135 8.59 -5.51 11.76
N ILE A 136 9.41 -6.53 12.01
CA ILE A 136 9.65 -7.60 11.04
C ILE A 136 8.32 -8.26 10.67
N PHE A 137 7.53 -8.63 11.68
CA PHE A 137 6.23 -9.28 11.48
C PHE A 137 5.24 -8.38 10.72
N GLN A 138 5.07 -7.12 11.14
CA GLN A 138 4.20 -6.15 10.48
C GLN A 138 4.59 -5.94 9.00
N THR A 139 5.89 -5.74 8.75
CA THR A 139 6.40 -5.44 7.42
C THR A 139 6.23 -6.64 6.48
N VAL A 140 6.54 -7.86 6.96
CA VAL A 140 6.36 -9.10 6.19
C VAL A 140 4.88 -9.33 5.82
N LEU A 141 3.96 -9.10 6.76
CA LEU A 141 2.51 -9.18 6.50
C LEU A 141 2.07 -8.16 5.44
N TYR A 142 2.42 -6.90 5.63
CA TYR A 142 2.04 -5.83 4.72
C TYR A 142 2.62 -6.04 3.32
N THR A 143 3.90 -6.41 3.22
CA THR A 143 4.55 -6.67 1.93
C THR A 143 3.91 -7.84 1.17
N GLY A 144 3.41 -8.86 1.88
CA GLY A 144 2.63 -9.94 1.26
C GLY A 144 1.36 -9.44 0.56
N ILE A 145 0.59 -8.56 1.23
CA ILE A 145 -0.59 -7.93 0.62
C ILE A 145 -0.20 -7.12 -0.62
N VAL A 146 0.87 -6.33 -0.51
CA VAL A 146 1.33 -5.47 -1.59
C VAL A 146 1.76 -6.26 -2.83
N ILE A 147 2.37 -7.45 -2.67
CA ILE A 147 2.71 -8.34 -3.79
C ILE A 147 1.45 -8.93 -4.45
N TYR A 148 0.42 -9.24 -3.66
CA TYR A 148 -0.81 -9.88 -4.14
C TYR A 148 -1.69 -8.95 -4.98
N VAL A 149 -1.84 -7.70 -4.55
CA VAL A 149 -2.77 -6.71 -5.14
C VAL A 149 -2.60 -6.53 -6.67
N PRO A 150 -1.41 -6.23 -7.22
CA PRO A 150 -1.27 -6.03 -8.67
C PRO A 150 -1.35 -7.36 -9.45
N ALA A 151 -1.05 -8.50 -8.82
CA ALA A 151 -1.21 -9.81 -9.43
C ALA A 151 -2.69 -10.15 -9.66
N LEU A 152 -3.56 -9.78 -8.71
CA LEU A 152 -5.01 -9.89 -8.86
C LEU A 152 -5.52 -9.03 -10.03
N ALA A 153 -5.02 -7.80 -10.16
CA ALA A 153 -5.33 -6.93 -11.29
C ALA A 153 -4.85 -7.51 -12.63
N LEU A 154 -3.62 -8.05 -12.69
CA LEU A 154 -3.09 -8.66 -13.91
C LEU A 154 -3.92 -9.87 -14.34
N LYS A 155 -4.31 -10.75 -13.40
CA LYS A 155 -5.19 -11.88 -13.66
C LYS A 155 -6.50 -11.43 -14.32
N GLN A 156 -7.10 -10.34 -13.82
CA GLN A 156 -8.37 -9.85 -14.33
C GLN A 156 -8.30 -9.40 -15.80
N VAL A 157 -7.20 -8.75 -16.19
CA VAL A 157 -7.09 -8.10 -17.52
C VAL A 157 -6.41 -8.98 -18.58
N THR A 158 -5.63 -9.97 -18.17
CA THR A 158 -4.93 -10.90 -19.08
C THR A 158 -5.45 -12.33 -19.03
N GLY A 159 -6.14 -12.73 -17.95
CA GLY A 159 -6.39 -14.14 -17.64
C GLY A 159 -5.14 -14.92 -17.21
N PHE A 160 -4.00 -14.25 -16.99
CA PHE A 160 -2.74 -14.88 -16.60
C PHE A 160 -2.84 -15.54 -15.22
N ASP A 161 -2.02 -16.58 -15.01
CA ASP A 161 -1.98 -17.27 -13.73
C ASP A 161 -1.56 -16.33 -12.58
N LEU A 162 -2.40 -16.29 -11.54
CA LEU A 162 -2.22 -15.42 -10.37
C LEU A 162 -0.88 -15.68 -9.69
N TRP A 163 -0.53 -16.96 -9.50
CA TRP A 163 0.68 -17.36 -8.80
C TRP A 163 1.92 -17.11 -9.64
N GLY A 164 1.85 -17.29 -10.96
CA GLY A 164 2.87 -16.85 -11.90
C GLY A 164 3.14 -15.34 -11.79
N ALA A 165 2.11 -14.51 -11.66
CA ALA A 165 2.24 -13.06 -11.48
C ALA A 165 2.88 -12.70 -10.13
N VAL A 166 2.44 -13.35 -9.05
CA VAL A 166 3.04 -13.18 -7.70
C VAL A 166 4.52 -13.58 -7.71
N MET A 167 4.84 -14.76 -8.25
CA MET A 167 6.21 -15.29 -8.31
C MET A 167 7.12 -14.41 -9.16
N SER A 168 6.70 -14.03 -10.36
CA SER A 168 7.49 -13.17 -11.24
C SER A 168 7.79 -11.81 -10.61
N THR A 169 6.80 -11.17 -9.99
CA THR A 169 6.96 -9.87 -9.33
C THR A 169 7.89 -9.96 -8.13
N GLY A 170 7.71 -10.99 -7.31
CA GLY A 170 8.56 -11.25 -6.16
C GLY A 170 10.01 -11.51 -6.56
N ILE A 171 10.24 -12.33 -7.60
CA ILE A 171 11.58 -12.63 -8.12
C ILE A 171 12.24 -11.37 -8.68
N VAL A 172 11.56 -10.62 -9.56
CA VAL A 172 12.12 -9.39 -10.16
C VAL A 172 12.48 -8.40 -9.06
N CYS A 173 11.58 -8.18 -8.09
CA CYS A 173 11.83 -7.26 -6.99
C CYS A 173 13.02 -7.71 -6.14
N THR A 174 13.00 -8.96 -5.67
CA THR A 174 14.07 -9.51 -4.83
C THR A 174 15.43 -9.45 -5.52
N PHE A 175 15.46 -9.75 -6.83
CA PHE A 175 16.67 -9.74 -7.63
C PHE A 175 17.30 -8.35 -7.67
N TYR A 176 16.58 -7.31 -8.10
CA TYR A 176 17.21 -5.98 -8.21
C TYR A 176 17.48 -5.35 -6.82
N CYS A 177 16.69 -5.67 -5.80
CA CYS A 177 16.95 -5.23 -4.43
C CYS A 177 18.25 -5.79 -3.87
N SER A 178 18.51 -7.08 -4.11
CA SER A 178 19.73 -7.75 -3.64
C SER A 178 20.99 -7.20 -4.31
N LEU A 179 20.87 -6.66 -5.53
CA LEU A 179 22.00 -6.15 -6.31
C LEU A 179 22.26 -4.66 -6.07
N GLY A 180 21.23 -3.82 -6.01
CA GLY A 180 21.35 -2.38 -6.15
C GLY A 180 21.54 -1.56 -4.87
N GLY A 181 21.14 -2.07 -3.70
CA GLY A 181 21.16 -1.32 -2.42
C GLY A 181 20.29 -0.04 -2.44
N LEU A 182 20.36 0.78 -1.37
CA LEU A 182 19.46 1.92 -1.18
C LEU A 182 19.51 2.95 -2.34
N LYS A 183 20.68 3.22 -2.92
CA LYS A 183 20.81 4.19 -4.03
C LYS A 183 20.01 3.76 -5.25
N ALA A 184 20.09 2.48 -5.62
CA ALA A 184 19.34 1.94 -6.73
C ALA A 184 17.84 2.04 -6.45
N VAL A 185 17.43 1.63 -5.24
CA VAL A 185 16.03 1.69 -4.80
C VAL A 185 15.48 3.11 -4.93
N VAL A 186 16.21 4.13 -4.49
CA VAL A 186 15.76 5.53 -4.60
C VAL A 186 15.58 5.97 -6.06
N TRP A 187 16.47 5.58 -6.98
CA TRP A 187 16.31 5.94 -8.40
C TRP A 187 15.21 5.15 -9.10
N THR A 188 15.04 3.87 -8.78
CA THR A 188 13.91 3.08 -9.28
C THR A 188 12.59 3.66 -8.79
N ASP A 189 12.53 4.11 -7.54
CA ASP A 189 11.33 4.73 -6.96
C ASP A 189 10.90 6.00 -7.71
N VAL A 190 11.87 6.83 -8.13
CA VAL A 190 11.58 8.05 -8.90
C VAL A 190 10.91 7.71 -10.23
N PHE A 191 11.45 6.72 -10.95
CA PHE A 191 10.89 6.25 -12.21
C PHE A 191 9.50 5.62 -12.01
N GLN A 192 9.34 4.81 -10.95
CA GLN A 192 8.10 4.13 -10.60
C GLN A 192 7.00 5.11 -10.20
N LEU A 193 7.34 6.18 -9.46
CA LEU A 193 6.43 7.26 -9.13
C LEU A 193 5.94 8.00 -10.37
N ALA A 194 6.84 8.31 -11.31
CA ALA A 194 6.47 8.94 -12.56
C ALA A 194 5.54 8.06 -13.40
N THR A 195 5.82 6.75 -13.44
CA THR A 195 4.97 5.75 -14.12
C THR A 195 3.59 5.67 -13.47
N MET A 196 3.52 5.69 -12.13
CA MET A 196 2.27 5.69 -11.39
C MET A 196 1.42 6.92 -11.70
N MET A 197 2.02 8.10 -11.71
CA MET A 197 1.34 9.34 -12.07
C MET A 197 0.81 9.31 -13.52
N ALA A 198 1.62 8.82 -14.46
CA ALA A 198 1.21 8.68 -15.85
C ALA A 198 0.02 7.71 -16.01
N GLY A 199 0.02 6.59 -15.29
CA GLY A 199 -1.09 5.63 -15.30
C GLY A 199 -2.40 6.24 -14.83
N PHE A 200 -2.39 7.00 -13.73
CA PHE A 200 -3.59 7.72 -13.28
C PHE A 200 -4.06 8.77 -14.28
N LEU A 201 -3.15 9.61 -14.79
CA LEU A 201 -3.50 10.69 -15.71
C LEU A 201 -4.16 10.15 -16.98
N VAL A 202 -3.69 9.04 -17.53
CA VAL A 202 -4.28 8.43 -18.73
C VAL A 202 -5.72 7.99 -18.48
N VAL A 203 -6.00 7.33 -17.35
CA VAL A 203 -7.37 6.90 -16.99
C VAL A 203 -8.28 8.12 -16.78
N ILE A 204 -7.80 9.11 -16.03
CA ILE A 204 -8.54 10.35 -15.74
C ILE A 204 -8.88 11.10 -17.02
N ILE A 205 -7.89 11.33 -17.89
CA ILE A 205 -8.09 12.06 -19.15
C ILE A 205 -9.11 11.32 -20.01
N ARG A 206 -8.99 10.00 -20.16
CA ARG A 206 -9.92 9.22 -20.97
C ARG A 206 -11.34 9.25 -20.40
N ALA A 207 -11.49 9.05 -19.09
CA ALA A 207 -12.80 9.06 -18.44
C ALA A 207 -13.50 10.42 -18.60
N VAL A 208 -12.76 11.52 -18.40
CA VAL A 208 -13.28 12.89 -18.60
C VAL A 208 -13.74 13.12 -20.04
N LEU A 209 -12.98 12.66 -21.03
CA LEU A 209 -13.33 12.81 -22.44
C LEU A 209 -14.57 12.00 -22.83
N LEU A 210 -14.70 10.77 -22.30
CA LEU A 210 -15.85 9.91 -22.57
C LEU A 210 -17.13 10.43 -21.92
N HIS A 211 -17.03 10.92 -20.68
CA HIS A 211 -18.20 11.34 -19.89
C HIS A 211 -18.60 12.80 -20.09
N GLY A 212 -18.03 13.48 -21.08
CA GLY A 212 -18.43 14.84 -21.48
C GLY A 212 -17.86 15.97 -20.62
N GLY A 213 -16.82 15.71 -19.82
CA GLY A 213 -16.06 16.74 -19.09
C GLY A 213 -16.04 16.58 -17.57
N PHE A 214 -15.15 17.34 -16.92
CA PHE A 214 -14.95 17.29 -15.46
C PHE A 214 -16.21 17.66 -14.67
N SER A 215 -16.99 18.63 -15.14
CA SER A 215 -18.19 19.10 -14.44
C SER A 215 -19.27 18.03 -14.35
N VAL A 216 -19.41 17.19 -15.37
CA VAL A 216 -20.41 16.10 -15.39
C VAL A 216 -20.07 15.05 -14.35
N ILE A 217 -18.80 14.63 -14.28
CA ILE A 217 -18.33 13.66 -13.28
C ILE A 217 -18.58 14.16 -11.85
N ILE A 218 -18.33 15.45 -11.60
CA ILE A 218 -18.58 16.06 -10.30
C ILE A 218 -20.07 16.13 -9.97
N ASP A 219 -20.92 16.50 -10.93
CA ASP A 219 -22.38 16.57 -10.75
C ASP A 219 -22.98 15.18 -10.46
N ASP A 220 -22.57 14.16 -11.23
CA ASP A 220 -22.99 12.77 -11.01
C ASP A 220 -22.54 12.26 -9.65
N SER A 221 -21.27 12.53 -9.29
CA SER A 221 -20.73 12.18 -7.97
C SER A 221 -21.46 12.89 -6.83
N GLN A 222 -21.92 14.13 -7.04
CA GLN A 222 -22.71 14.87 -6.08
C GLN A 222 -24.10 14.27 -5.91
N LYS A 223 -24.79 13.96 -7.01
CA LYS A 223 -26.10 13.28 -7.00
C LYS A 223 -26.02 11.91 -6.34
N GLY A 224 -24.92 11.19 -6.56
CA GLY A 224 -24.61 9.93 -5.89
C GLY A 224 -24.25 10.06 -4.41
N GLY A 225 -24.09 11.28 -3.87
CA GLY A 225 -23.68 11.49 -2.48
C GLY A 225 -22.21 11.17 -2.19
N ARG A 226 -21.38 10.94 -3.22
CA ARG A 226 -19.94 10.64 -3.06
C ARG A 226 -19.13 11.88 -2.65
N LEU A 227 -19.65 13.09 -2.86
CA LEU A 227 -18.99 14.35 -2.47
C LEU A 227 -19.38 14.85 -1.07
N ASN A 228 -20.01 14.01 -0.25
CA ASN A 228 -20.29 14.31 1.15
C ASN A 228 -19.01 14.15 1.99
N LEU A 229 -18.14 15.16 1.94
CA LEU A 229 -16.81 15.13 2.57
C LEU A 229 -16.82 15.32 4.09
N TRP A 230 -17.84 15.99 4.62
CA TRP A 230 -17.84 16.48 6.00
C TRP A 230 -18.82 15.71 6.87
N ASP A 231 -18.39 14.56 7.40
CA ASP A 231 -19.10 13.87 8.49
C ASP A 231 -18.30 14.04 9.80
N PHE A 232 -18.81 14.84 10.72
CA PHE A 232 -18.20 15.11 12.02
C PHE A 232 -18.73 14.20 13.15
N ASP A 233 -19.46 13.13 12.82
CA ASP A 233 -19.94 12.16 13.79
C ASP A 233 -18.75 11.46 14.51
N PRO A 234 -18.65 11.55 15.84
CA PRO A 234 -17.58 10.91 16.60
C PRO A 234 -17.77 9.39 16.80
N ASN A 235 -18.83 8.79 16.24
CA ASN A 235 -19.09 7.36 16.37
C ASN A 235 -17.93 6.51 15.80
N PRO A 236 -17.23 5.71 16.63
CA PRO A 236 -16.09 4.91 16.20
C PRO A 236 -16.48 3.69 15.34
N PHE A 237 -17.78 3.35 15.26
CA PHE A 237 -18.29 2.27 14.42
C PHE A 237 -18.53 2.69 12.97
N LYS A 238 -18.45 4.00 12.66
CA LYS A 238 -18.52 4.48 11.28
C LYS A 238 -17.16 4.31 10.61
N ARG A 239 -17.18 3.73 9.40
CA ARG A 239 -15.99 3.46 8.59
C ARG A 239 -15.18 4.73 8.32
N HIS A 240 -15.83 5.74 7.74
CA HIS A 240 -15.22 7.02 7.39
C HIS A 240 -15.95 8.18 8.06
N THR A 241 -15.21 8.94 8.86
CA THR A 241 -15.62 10.25 9.38
C THR A 241 -14.41 11.17 9.32
N PHE A 242 -14.64 12.47 9.53
CA PHE A 242 -13.57 13.45 9.68
C PHE A 242 -12.55 13.00 10.74
N TRP A 243 -13.01 12.40 11.85
CA TRP A 243 -12.16 11.97 12.95
C TRP A 243 -11.32 10.73 12.61
N THR A 244 -11.95 9.70 12.02
CA THR A 244 -11.25 8.44 11.70
C THR A 244 -10.19 8.66 10.62
N ILE A 245 -10.49 9.47 9.60
CA ILE A 245 -9.54 9.73 8.52
C ILE A 245 -8.48 10.75 8.95
N THR A 246 -8.86 11.89 9.52
CA THR A 246 -7.90 12.96 9.83
C THR A 246 -6.97 12.56 10.96
N PHE A 247 -7.52 12.19 12.13
CA PHE A 247 -6.72 11.85 13.30
C PHE A 247 -6.30 10.39 13.31
N GLY A 248 -7.22 9.46 13.05
CA GLY A 248 -6.88 8.04 12.96
C GLY A 248 -5.85 7.78 11.85
N GLY A 249 -6.09 8.37 10.67
CA GLY A 249 -5.13 8.34 9.57
C GLY A 249 -3.81 9.02 9.91
N ALA A 250 -3.79 10.15 10.63
CA ALA A 250 -2.53 10.77 11.05
C ALA A 250 -1.68 9.84 11.91
N PHE A 251 -2.28 9.11 12.87
CA PHE A 251 -1.53 8.13 13.68
C PHE A 251 -1.00 6.96 12.86
N VAL A 252 -1.79 6.43 11.93
CA VAL A 252 -1.33 5.38 10.99
C VAL A 252 -0.12 5.87 10.20
N TRP A 253 -0.22 7.06 9.61
CA TRP A 253 0.85 7.62 8.79
C TRP A 253 2.06 8.06 9.62
N ILE A 254 1.89 8.50 10.87
CA ILE A 254 3.00 8.74 11.81
C ILE A 254 3.72 7.42 12.13
N GLY A 255 3.03 6.28 12.19
CA GLY A 255 3.71 4.98 12.29
C GLY A 255 4.57 4.66 11.07
N ILE A 256 4.05 4.95 9.88
CA ILE A 256 4.75 4.72 8.62
C ILE A 256 5.94 5.67 8.46
N TYR A 257 5.79 6.96 8.74
CA TYR A 257 6.83 7.96 8.51
C TYR A 257 7.69 8.27 9.73
N GLY A 258 7.16 8.22 10.94
CA GLY A 258 7.90 8.56 12.14
C GLY A 258 8.72 7.40 12.70
N VAL A 259 8.27 6.15 12.51
CA VAL A 259 8.83 4.99 13.24
C VAL A 259 9.30 3.86 12.32
N SER A 260 8.70 3.69 11.14
CA SER A 260 9.11 2.62 10.22
C SER A 260 10.53 2.82 9.69
N GLN A 261 11.35 1.78 9.80
CA GLN A 261 12.71 1.76 9.28
C GLN A 261 12.79 2.18 7.81
N ALA A 262 11.84 1.75 6.97
CA ALA A 262 11.86 2.01 5.54
C ALA A 262 11.81 3.52 5.19
N GLN A 263 11.21 4.34 6.06
CA GLN A 263 11.18 5.80 5.90
C GLN A 263 12.33 6.48 6.66
N VAL A 264 12.58 6.10 7.91
CA VAL A 264 13.63 6.70 8.76
C VAL A 264 14.99 6.67 8.06
N GLN A 265 15.33 5.53 7.46
CA GLN A 265 16.57 5.32 6.73
C GLN A 265 16.78 6.32 5.58
N ARG A 266 15.69 6.77 4.94
CA ARG A 266 15.72 7.69 3.80
C ARG A 266 15.76 9.15 4.24
N TYR A 267 14.86 9.57 5.12
CA TYR A 267 14.76 11.00 5.45
C TYR A 267 15.87 11.48 6.37
N VAL A 268 16.54 10.60 7.13
CA VAL A 268 17.75 10.98 7.90
C VAL A 268 18.89 11.41 6.96
N SER A 269 18.81 11.08 5.67
CA SER A 269 19.72 11.57 4.63
C SER A 269 19.25 12.87 3.95
N CYS A 270 18.11 13.44 4.34
CA CYS A 270 17.53 14.65 3.74
C CYS A 270 17.45 15.81 4.75
N LYS A 271 17.51 17.05 4.24
CA LYS A 271 17.38 18.27 5.06
C LYS A 271 15.93 18.68 5.33
N SER A 272 14.95 18.21 4.55
CA SER A 272 13.54 18.60 4.67
C SER A 272 12.60 17.54 4.09
N LEU A 273 11.54 17.18 4.84
CA LEU A 273 10.49 16.26 4.38
C LEU A 273 9.34 16.97 3.63
N TYR A 274 9.25 18.30 3.64
CA TYR A 274 8.08 19.00 3.11
C TYR A 274 7.87 18.82 1.59
N LEU A 275 8.94 18.54 0.82
CA LEU A 275 8.83 18.22 -0.62
C LEU A 275 8.03 16.93 -0.87
N ASN A 276 8.08 15.96 0.05
CA ASN A 276 7.32 14.72 -0.05
C ASN A 276 5.80 14.97 0.04
N LEU A 277 5.37 16.00 0.77
CA LEU A 277 3.95 16.32 0.96
C LEU A 277 3.23 16.59 -0.37
N VAL A 278 3.89 17.31 -1.29
CA VAL A 278 3.33 17.63 -2.62
C VAL A 278 3.09 16.35 -3.42
N GLY A 279 4.02 15.40 -3.37
CA GLY A 279 3.87 14.09 -4.02
C GLY A 279 2.71 13.29 -3.44
N LEU A 280 2.59 13.24 -2.11
CA LEU A 280 1.51 12.53 -1.42
C LEU A 280 0.12 13.09 -1.79
N TRP A 281 -0.01 14.42 -1.80
CA TRP A 281 -1.25 15.08 -2.22
C TRP A 281 -1.58 14.80 -3.68
N ALA A 282 -0.61 14.91 -4.59
CA ALA A 282 -0.84 14.69 -6.01
C ALA A 282 -1.35 13.27 -6.29
N ILE A 283 -0.73 12.25 -5.69
CA ILE A 283 -1.15 10.85 -5.87
C ILE A 283 -2.55 10.63 -5.28
N LEU A 284 -2.80 11.13 -4.06
CA LEU A 284 -4.09 10.97 -3.40
C LEU A 284 -5.21 11.65 -4.20
N LEU A 285 -4.98 12.87 -4.70
CA LEU A 285 -5.93 13.58 -5.57
C LEU A 285 -6.24 12.77 -6.83
N CYS A 286 -5.21 12.22 -7.47
CA CYS A 286 -5.40 11.37 -8.65
C CYS A 286 -6.18 10.09 -8.33
N ALA A 287 -5.87 9.42 -7.21
CA ALA A 287 -6.56 8.21 -6.79
C ALA A 287 -8.04 8.48 -6.48
N VAL A 288 -8.34 9.54 -5.71
CA VAL A 288 -9.72 9.93 -5.38
C VAL A 288 -10.48 10.33 -6.63
N PHE A 289 -9.88 11.15 -7.50
CA PHE A 289 -10.54 11.58 -8.72
C PHE A 289 -10.78 10.41 -9.69
N SER A 290 -9.87 9.44 -9.75
CA SER A 290 -10.08 8.21 -10.53
C SER A 290 -11.25 7.39 -9.98
N GLY A 291 -11.45 7.35 -8.66
CA GLY A 291 -12.62 6.71 -8.05
C GLY A 291 -13.94 7.43 -8.36
N LEU A 292 -13.92 8.76 -8.47
CA LEU A 292 -15.08 9.53 -8.93
C LEU A 292 -15.38 9.29 -10.41
N CYS A 293 -14.34 9.20 -11.25
CA CYS A 293 -14.49 8.83 -12.66
C CYS A 293 -15.12 7.44 -12.82
N LEU A 294 -14.62 6.47 -12.04
CA LEU A 294 -15.15 5.11 -11.97
C LEU A 294 -16.65 5.13 -11.59
N TYR A 295 -17.04 5.95 -10.61
CA TYR A 295 -18.43 6.10 -10.21
C TYR A 295 -19.30 6.69 -11.32
N ALA A 296 -18.88 7.81 -11.91
CA ALA A 296 -19.67 8.49 -12.93
C ALA A 296 -19.93 7.61 -14.17
N ILE A 297 -18.97 6.76 -14.54
CA ILE A 297 -19.11 5.83 -15.67
C ILE A 297 -20.05 4.67 -15.33
N TYR A 298 -19.99 4.14 -14.10
CA TYR A 298 -20.76 2.96 -13.68
C TYR A 298 -21.91 3.27 -12.71
N GLN A 299 -22.44 4.49 -12.73
CA GLN A 299 -23.52 4.90 -11.81
C GLN A 299 -24.81 4.10 -12.03
N ASP A 300 -25.12 3.76 -13.29
CA ASP A 300 -26.33 3.04 -13.68
C ASP A 300 -26.12 1.52 -13.85
N CYS A 301 -24.87 1.10 -13.98
CA CYS A 301 -24.51 -0.31 -14.08
C CYS A 301 -23.22 -0.59 -13.31
N ASP A 302 -23.36 -0.94 -12.03
CA ASP A 302 -22.26 -1.38 -11.20
C ASP A 302 -21.78 -2.78 -11.62
N PRO A 303 -20.55 -2.93 -12.13
CA PRO A 303 -20.02 -4.22 -12.57
C PRO A 303 -19.79 -5.20 -11.41
N TRP A 304 -19.66 -4.72 -10.17
CA TRP A 304 -19.44 -5.60 -9.02
C TRP A 304 -20.72 -6.30 -8.58
N THR A 305 -21.78 -5.56 -8.24
CA THR A 305 -23.07 -6.17 -7.85
C THR A 305 -23.78 -6.86 -9.01
N ALA A 306 -23.43 -6.50 -10.26
CA ALA A 306 -23.81 -7.23 -11.45
C ALA A 306 -23.14 -8.62 -11.61
N GLY A 307 -22.08 -8.91 -10.87
CA GLY A 307 -21.34 -10.17 -10.97
C GLY A 307 -20.39 -10.28 -12.16
N LEU A 308 -20.02 -9.15 -12.80
CA LEU A 308 -19.00 -9.13 -13.86
C LEU A 308 -17.58 -9.26 -13.30
N ILE A 309 -17.38 -8.83 -12.06
CA ILE A 309 -16.13 -8.94 -11.33
C ILE A 309 -16.38 -9.60 -9.97
N SER A 310 -15.39 -10.33 -9.46
CA SER A 310 -15.53 -11.11 -8.23
C SER A 310 -15.21 -10.31 -6.98
N ALA A 311 -14.39 -9.25 -7.10
CA ALA A 311 -13.95 -8.44 -5.97
C ALA A 311 -13.93 -6.94 -6.31
N PRO A 312 -14.20 -6.04 -5.34
CA PRO A 312 -14.17 -4.59 -5.58
C PRO A 312 -12.83 -4.07 -6.07
N ASP A 313 -11.71 -4.65 -5.61
CA ASP A 313 -10.36 -4.25 -6.02
C ASP A 313 -10.08 -4.46 -7.53
N GLN A 314 -10.97 -5.16 -8.24
CA GLN A 314 -10.92 -5.38 -9.68
C GLN A 314 -11.65 -4.30 -10.50
N LEU A 315 -12.32 -3.33 -9.86
CA LEU A 315 -13.07 -2.27 -10.53
C LEU A 315 -12.18 -1.39 -11.43
N MET A 316 -11.03 -0.95 -10.91
CA MET A 316 -10.10 -0.10 -11.66
C MET A 316 -9.49 -0.81 -12.88
N PRO A 317 -8.96 -2.04 -12.76
CA PRO A 317 -8.52 -2.81 -13.92
C PRO A 317 -9.62 -3.05 -14.95
N TYR A 318 -10.86 -3.30 -14.49
CA TYR A 318 -12.02 -3.45 -15.36
C TYR A 318 -12.30 -2.16 -16.14
N LEU A 319 -12.36 -1.01 -15.46
CA LEU A 319 -12.55 0.30 -16.09
C LEU A 319 -11.49 0.57 -17.16
N VAL A 320 -10.24 0.29 -16.86
CA VAL A 320 -9.12 0.49 -17.78
C VAL A 320 -9.30 -0.32 -19.06
N MET A 321 -9.66 -1.60 -18.94
CA MET A 321 -9.91 -2.45 -20.12
C MET A 321 -11.18 -2.07 -20.87
N ASP A 322 -12.13 -1.43 -20.21
CA ASP A 322 -13.34 -0.90 -20.84
C ASP A 322 -13.02 0.34 -21.67
N ILE A 323 -12.47 1.38 -21.04
CA ILE A 323 -12.36 2.71 -21.65
C ILE A 323 -11.12 2.91 -22.53
N LEU A 324 -10.08 2.08 -22.35
CA LEU A 324 -8.79 2.19 -23.07
C LEU A 324 -8.54 1.07 -24.10
N ARG A 325 -9.49 0.15 -24.33
CA ARG A 325 -9.31 -0.98 -25.27
C ARG A 325 -8.86 -0.56 -26.68
N ASP A 326 -9.27 0.61 -27.15
CA ASP A 326 -8.97 1.11 -28.49
C ASP A 326 -7.58 1.76 -28.60
N TYR A 327 -6.86 1.89 -27.48
CA TYR A 327 -5.55 2.56 -27.39
C TYR A 327 -4.47 1.59 -26.89
N PRO A 328 -3.93 0.74 -27.78
CA PRO A 328 -2.98 -0.29 -27.37
C PRO A 328 -1.74 0.33 -26.71
N GLY A 329 -1.32 -0.23 -25.58
CA GLY A 329 -0.22 0.25 -24.75
C GLY A 329 -0.66 1.04 -23.51
N LEU A 330 -1.83 1.70 -23.54
CA LEU A 330 -2.34 2.47 -22.40
C LEU A 330 -2.87 1.58 -21.25
N PRO A 331 -3.62 0.49 -21.52
CA PRO A 331 -3.90 -0.51 -20.48
C PRO A 331 -2.63 -1.09 -19.84
N GLY A 332 -1.62 -1.39 -20.67
CA GLY A 332 -0.31 -1.84 -20.20
C GLY A 332 0.40 -0.83 -19.29
N LEU A 333 0.30 0.47 -19.60
CA LEU A 333 0.83 1.55 -18.77
C LEU A 333 0.14 1.62 -17.40
N PHE A 334 -1.19 1.43 -17.33
CA PHE A 334 -1.90 1.43 -16.05
C PHE A 334 -1.52 0.23 -15.19
N VAL A 335 -1.41 -0.96 -15.78
CA VAL A 335 -0.91 -2.13 -15.03
C VAL A 335 0.53 -1.91 -14.60
N ALA A 336 1.37 -1.31 -15.45
CA ALA A 336 2.72 -0.92 -15.08
C ALA A 336 2.75 0.09 -13.92
N ALA A 337 1.80 1.01 -13.82
CA ALA A 337 1.64 1.91 -12.67
C ALA A 337 1.34 1.15 -11.36
N ALA A 338 0.42 0.17 -11.39
CA ALA A 338 0.13 -0.66 -10.22
C ALA A 338 1.35 -1.47 -9.77
N PHE A 339 2.05 -2.13 -10.71
CA PHE A 339 3.28 -2.86 -10.38
C PHE A 339 4.40 -1.93 -9.91
N SER A 340 4.53 -0.73 -10.47
CA SER A 340 5.51 0.28 -10.04
C SER A 340 5.36 0.62 -8.56
N GLY A 341 4.13 0.87 -8.09
CA GLY A 341 3.87 1.10 -6.65
C GLY A 341 4.26 -0.10 -5.79
N THR A 342 3.95 -1.31 -6.24
CA THR A 342 4.33 -2.56 -5.54
C THR A 342 5.84 -2.73 -5.44
N LEU A 343 6.56 -2.56 -6.55
CA LEU A 343 8.00 -2.72 -6.61
C LEU A 343 8.72 -1.72 -5.70
N SER A 344 8.27 -0.46 -5.65
CA SER A 344 8.82 0.56 -4.75
C SER A 344 8.63 0.16 -3.28
N THR A 345 7.43 -0.29 -2.91
CA THR A 345 7.14 -0.70 -1.52
C THR A 345 7.88 -1.97 -1.12
N VAL A 346 7.84 -3.02 -1.94
CA VAL A 346 8.48 -4.31 -1.64
C VAL A 346 9.99 -4.13 -1.50
N SER A 347 10.61 -3.36 -2.41
CA SER A 347 12.05 -3.12 -2.35
C SER A 347 12.50 -2.39 -1.09
N SER A 348 11.71 -1.40 -0.67
CA SER A 348 11.90 -0.65 0.56
C SER A 348 11.78 -1.52 1.80
N SER A 349 10.73 -2.34 1.85
CA SER A 349 10.47 -3.27 2.94
C SER A 349 11.58 -4.31 3.07
N ILE A 350 12.00 -4.94 1.96
CA ILE A 350 13.07 -5.93 1.97
C ILE A 350 14.40 -5.31 2.45
N ASN A 351 14.73 -4.10 1.97
CA ASN A 351 15.95 -3.41 2.40
C ASN A 351 15.88 -3.06 3.90
N ALA A 352 14.74 -2.58 4.39
CA ALA A 352 14.53 -2.24 5.79
C ALA A 352 14.59 -3.47 6.70
N LEU A 353 13.98 -4.58 6.29
CA LEU A 353 14.02 -5.88 6.99
C LEU A 353 15.46 -6.41 7.09
N ALA A 354 16.22 -6.37 5.99
CA ALA A 354 17.62 -6.75 5.98
C ALA A 354 18.46 -5.84 6.89
N ALA A 355 18.27 -4.52 6.81
CA ALA A 355 18.99 -3.54 7.64
C ALA A 355 18.76 -3.80 9.14
N VAL A 356 17.50 -3.88 9.56
CA VAL A 356 17.11 -4.09 10.95
C VAL A 356 17.60 -5.44 11.47
N THR A 357 17.49 -6.50 10.68
CA THR A 357 17.99 -7.83 11.09
C THR A 357 19.51 -7.80 11.29
N VAL A 358 20.25 -7.15 10.40
CA VAL A 358 21.70 -7.05 10.50
C VAL A 358 22.12 -6.25 11.73
N GLU A 359 21.54 -5.06 11.93
CA GLU A 359 21.92 -4.15 13.03
C GLU A 359 21.46 -4.66 14.39
N ASP A 360 20.25 -5.20 14.49
CA ASP A 360 19.61 -5.54 15.77
C ASP A 360 19.82 -7.00 16.19
N LEU A 361 19.98 -7.93 15.23
CA LEU A 361 20.01 -9.37 15.49
C LEU A 361 21.34 -10.04 15.15
N VAL A 362 22.14 -9.49 14.21
CA VAL A 362 23.42 -10.11 13.80
C VAL A 362 24.62 -9.44 14.49
N LYS A 363 24.82 -8.14 14.27
CA LYS A 363 25.97 -7.39 14.81
C LYS A 363 26.14 -7.49 16.34
N PRO A 364 25.07 -7.51 17.17
CA PRO A 364 25.23 -7.57 18.61
C PRO A 364 25.81 -8.89 19.13
N TYR A 365 25.86 -9.94 18.31
CA TYR A 365 26.37 -11.26 18.68
C TYR A 365 27.61 -11.66 17.89
N ILE A 366 27.86 -11.06 16.73
CA ILE A 366 28.99 -11.43 15.86
C ILE A 366 29.68 -10.19 15.29
N SER A 367 30.97 -10.04 15.55
CA SER A 367 31.83 -9.08 14.87
C SER A 367 32.31 -9.67 13.54
N MET A 368 32.04 -8.97 12.44
CA MET A 368 32.42 -9.41 11.10
C MET A 368 33.03 -8.26 10.30
N SER A 369 33.80 -8.60 9.26
CA SER A 369 34.25 -7.61 8.28
C SER A 369 33.08 -7.09 7.44
N ASP A 370 33.17 -5.84 6.97
CA ASP A 370 32.14 -5.19 6.16
C ASP A 370 31.74 -6.00 4.92
N ARG A 371 32.71 -6.73 4.34
CA ARG A 371 32.47 -7.59 3.18
C ARG A 371 31.55 -8.76 3.52
N LYS A 372 31.76 -9.43 4.66
CA LYS A 372 30.89 -10.53 5.11
C LYS A 372 29.50 -10.01 5.46
N LEU A 373 29.44 -8.84 6.11
CA LEU A 373 28.18 -8.19 6.47
C LEU A 373 27.35 -7.84 5.22
N SER A 374 28.00 -7.33 4.16
CA SER A 374 27.36 -7.07 2.87
C SER A 374 26.78 -8.35 2.24
N TRP A 375 27.51 -9.47 2.28
CA TRP A 375 26.98 -10.77 1.82
C TRP A 375 25.79 -11.26 2.64
N ILE A 376 25.83 -11.08 3.96
CA ILE A 376 24.71 -11.42 4.85
C ILE A 376 23.48 -10.57 4.51
N SER A 377 23.65 -9.25 4.34
CA SER A 377 22.56 -8.35 3.94
C SER A 377 21.90 -8.80 2.63
N LYS A 378 22.69 -9.17 1.61
CA LYS A 378 22.18 -9.69 0.34
C LYS A 378 21.43 -11.02 0.51
N GLY A 379 21.96 -11.93 1.32
CA GLY A 379 21.30 -13.19 1.65
C GLY A 379 19.98 -13.00 2.41
N LEU A 380 19.94 -12.05 3.35
CA LEU A 380 18.73 -11.67 4.07
C LEU A 380 17.69 -11.04 3.16
N SER A 381 18.10 -10.19 2.21
CA SER A 381 17.18 -9.65 1.21
C SER A 381 16.51 -10.76 0.38
N LEU A 382 17.28 -11.78 -0.02
CA LEU A 382 16.73 -12.95 -0.73
C LEU A 382 15.77 -13.76 0.16
N PHE A 383 16.16 -14.00 1.42
CA PHE A 383 15.32 -14.70 2.40
C PHE A 383 13.99 -13.98 2.62
N TYR A 384 14.01 -12.69 2.95
CA TYR A 384 12.79 -11.92 3.16
C TYR A 384 11.94 -11.78 1.90
N GLY A 385 12.57 -11.69 0.72
CA GLY A 385 11.86 -11.78 -0.56
C GLY A 385 11.03 -13.06 -0.68
N ALA A 386 11.62 -14.22 -0.39
CA ALA A 386 10.92 -15.50 -0.40
C ALA A 386 9.81 -15.58 0.66
N VAL A 387 10.06 -15.07 1.88
CA VAL A 387 9.05 -15.01 2.94
C VAL A 387 7.86 -14.14 2.53
N CYS A 388 8.09 -12.94 2.00
CA CYS A 388 7.03 -12.04 1.56
C CYS A 388 6.20 -12.63 0.42
N ILE A 389 6.81 -13.37 -0.52
CA ILE A 389 6.08 -14.13 -1.55
C ILE A 389 5.18 -15.19 -0.90
N GLY A 390 5.69 -15.92 0.10
CA GLY A 390 4.88 -16.87 0.88
C GLY A 390 3.69 -16.19 1.57
N MET A 391 3.88 -14.97 2.09
CA MET A 391 2.80 -14.20 2.71
C MET A 391 1.73 -13.70 1.75
N ALA A 392 2.05 -13.54 0.45
CA ALA A 392 1.04 -13.21 -0.56
C ALA A 392 -0.06 -14.28 -0.65
N ALA A 393 0.26 -15.54 -0.29
CA ALA A 393 -0.75 -16.60 -0.22
C ALA A 393 -1.77 -16.36 0.89
N ILE A 394 -1.33 -15.89 2.06
CA ILE A 394 -2.23 -15.53 3.15
C ILE A 394 -3.05 -14.31 2.77
N ALA A 395 -2.46 -13.35 2.06
CA ALA A 395 -3.19 -12.18 1.55
C ALA A 395 -4.35 -12.55 0.60
N SER A 396 -4.24 -13.66 -0.13
CA SER A 396 -5.33 -14.15 -1.00
C SER A 396 -6.59 -14.62 -0.24
N LEU A 397 -6.46 -14.88 1.06
CA LEU A 397 -7.56 -15.26 1.94
C LEU A 397 -8.22 -14.06 2.62
N LEU A 398 -7.64 -12.87 2.47
CA LEU A 398 -8.16 -11.64 3.06
C LEU A 398 -9.24 -11.03 2.15
N GLY A 399 -10.21 -10.36 2.76
CA GLY A 399 -11.23 -9.57 2.06
C GLY A 399 -10.66 -8.26 1.51
N GLY A 400 -11.33 -7.13 1.78
CA GLY A 400 -10.90 -5.81 1.29
C GLY A 400 -9.43 -5.51 1.60
N LEU A 401 -8.61 -5.42 0.54
CA LEU A 401 -7.15 -5.38 0.68
C LEU A 401 -6.67 -4.07 1.33
N LEU A 402 -7.35 -2.96 1.07
CA LEU A 402 -7.08 -1.68 1.72
C LEU A 402 -7.33 -1.74 3.23
N GLU A 403 -8.46 -2.31 3.64
CA GLU A 403 -8.82 -2.44 5.05
C GLU A 403 -7.82 -3.34 5.77
N ALA A 404 -7.51 -4.51 5.20
CA ALA A 404 -6.52 -5.43 5.76
C ALA A 404 -5.15 -4.76 5.97
N ALA A 405 -4.69 -3.96 5.00
CA ALA A 405 -3.44 -3.22 5.13
C ALA A 405 -3.48 -2.17 6.25
N LEU A 406 -4.56 -1.37 6.32
CA LEU A 406 -4.74 -0.37 7.38
C LEU A 406 -4.86 -1.02 8.77
N SER A 407 -5.55 -2.15 8.88
CA SER A 407 -5.66 -2.93 10.11
C SER A 407 -4.30 -3.43 10.60
N ILE A 408 -3.41 -3.91 9.71
CA ILE A 408 -2.05 -4.33 10.09
C ILE A 408 -1.28 -3.16 10.72
N PHE A 409 -1.34 -1.96 10.11
CA PHE A 409 -0.71 -0.76 10.67
C PHE A 409 -1.34 -0.32 11.99
N GLY A 410 -2.67 -0.42 12.13
CA GLY A 410 -3.35 -0.10 13.39
C GLY A 410 -2.99 -1.08 14.51
N ILE A 411 -3.04 -2.38 14.23
CA ILE A 411 -2.88 -3.44 15.22
C ILE A 411 -1.44 -3.52 15.75
N ILE A 412 -0.45 -3.51 14.85
CA ILE A 412 0.96 -3.68 15.23
C ILE A 412 1.68 -2.33 15.27
N GLY A 413 1.41 -1.47 14.30
CA GLY A 413 2.06 -0.16 14.20
C GLY A 413 1.60 0.82 15.27
N GLY A 414 0.33 0.78 15.68
CA GLY A 414 -0.21 1.62 16.76
C GLY A 414 0.57 1.47 18.08
N PRO A 415 0.72 0.25 18.64
CA PRO A 415 1.55 0.00 19.82
C PRO A 415 3.01 0.43 19.67
N LEU A 416 3.61 0.24 18.48
CA LEU A 416 4.97 0.72 18.20
C LEU A 416 5.05 2.25 18.26
N VAL A 417 4.13 2.97 17.62
CA VAL A 417 4.03 4.44 17.71
C VAL A 417 3.87 4.89 19.16
N GLY A 418 3.02 4.20 19.92
CA GLY A 418 2.83 4.46 21.34
C GLY A 418 4.14 4.32 22.14
N LEU A 419 4.91 3.27 21.89
CA LEU A 419 6.19 3.02 22.55
C LEU A 419 7.24 4.10 22.24
N PHE A 420 7.38 4.48 20.97
CA PHE A 420 8.29 5.56 20.58
C PHE A 420 7.85 6.90 21.16
N SER A 421 6.56 7.21 21.10
CA SER A 421 6.00 8.44 21.68
C SER A 421 6.22 8.51 23.19
N LEU A 422 6.02 7.39 23.90
CA LEU A 422 6.31 7.29 25.33
C LEU A 422 7.79 7.55 25.63
N GLY A 423 8.70 7.00 24.82
CA GLY A 423 10.14 7.23 24.97
C GLY A 423 10.54 8.68 24.76
N ILE A 424 9.92 9.34 23.77
CA ILE A 424 10.26 10.71 23.35
C ILE A 424 9.67 11.75 24.30
N PHE A 425 8.37 11.64 24.61
CA PHE A 425 7.64 12.69 25.32
C PHE A 425 7.58 12.50 26.84
N CYS A 426 7.77 11.27 27.34
CA CYS A 426 7.68 10.99 28.77
C CYS A 426 9.07 10.66 29.35
N PRO A 427 9.80 11.66 29.90
CA PRO A 427 11.16 11.44 30.43
C PRO A 427 11.16 10.50 31.65
N PHE A 428 10.06 10.43 32.38
CA PHE A 428 9.89 9.56 33.56
C PHE A 428 9.56 8.09 33.20
N ALA A 429 9.31 7.77 31.93
CA ALA A 429 9.00 6.40 31.53
C ALA A 429 10.22 5.47 31.68
N ASN A 430 9.98 4.26 32.20
CA ASN A 430 11.00 3.24 32.40
C ASN A 430 10.77 2.01 31.49
N SER A 431 11.73 1.09 31.44
CA SER A 431 11.71 -0.06 30.53
C SER A 431 10.55 -1.03 30.79
N THR A 432 10.20 -1.24 32.06
CA THR A 432 9.04 -2.07 32.45
C THR A 432 7.74 -1.45 31.96
N GLY A 433 7.56 -0.15 32.15
CA GLY A 433 6.40 0.60 31.65
C GLY A 433 6.32 0.57 30.12
N GLY A 434 7.46 0.70 29.43
CA GLY A 434 7.54 0.54 27.97
C GLY A 434 7.08 -0.84 27.49
N LEU A 435 7.57 -1.93 28.11
CA LEU A 435 7.17 -3.29 27.76
C LEU A 435 5.68 -3.55 28.06
N VAL A 436 5.22 -3.17 29.26
CA VAL A 436 3.82 -3.36 29.66
C VAL A 436 2.89 -2.56 28.75
N GLY A 437 3.25 -1.33 28.40
CA GLY A 437 2.50 -0.51 27.45
C GLY A 437 2.46 -1.12 26.05
N LEU A 438 3.60 -1.64 25.57
CA LEU A 438 3.67 -2.31 24.26
C LEU A 438 2.77 -3.54 24.20
N PHE A 439 2.87 -4.44 25.18
CA PHE A 439 2.10 -5.69 25.16
C PHE A 439 0.62 -5.48 25.49
N SER A 440 0.28 -4.57 26.41
CA SER A 440 -1.12 -4.25 26.69
C SER A 440 -1.78 -3.54 25.50
N GLY A 441 -1.07 -2.62 24.85
CA GLY A 441 -1.52 -1.99 23.60
C GLY A 441 -1.70 -2.99 22.48
N LEU A 442 -0.73 -3.88 22.26
CA LEU A 442 -0.84 -4.94 21.25
C LEU A 442 -2.00 -5.90 21.54
N GLY A 443 -2.19 -6.30 22.79
CA GLY A 443 -3.30 -7.16 23.20
C GLY A 443 -4.66 -6.51 22.95
N LEU A 444 -4.81 -5.23 23.31
CA LEU A 444 -6.05 -4.48 23.06
C LEU A 444 -6.30 -4.28 21.56
N SER A 445 -5.29 -3.91 20.78
CA SER A 445 -5.46 -3.72 19.35
C SER A 445 -5.72 -5.02 18.60
N LEU A 446 -5.09 -6.14 18.99
CA LEU A 446 -5.40 -7.47 18.46
C LEU A 446 -6.83 -7.88 18.79
N TRP A 447 -7.26 -7.65 20.03
CA TRP A 447 -8.65 -7.88 20.42
C TRP A 447 -9.59 -7.09 19.51
N LEU A 448 -9.46 -5.76 19.42
CA LEU A 448 -10.30 -4.93 18.58
C LEU A 448 -10.27 -5.34 17.10
N GLY A 449 -9.10 -5.67 16.56
CA GLY A 449 -8.93 -6.10 15.17
C GLY A 449 -9.63 -7.42 14.87
N ILE A 450 -9.47 -8.44 15.73
CA ILE A 450 -10.10 -9.76 15.54
C ILE A 450 -11.62 -9.66 15.70
N TRP A 451 -12.10 -8.98 16.74
CA TRP A 451 -13.55 -8.85 16.96
C TRP A 451 -14.23 -7.97 15.91
N GLY A 452 -13.55 -6.95 15.38
CA GLY A 452 -14.07 -6.15 14.27
C GLY A 452 -14.28 -6.96 12.99
N GLN A 453 -13.42 -7.97 12.73
CA GLN A 453 -13.58 -8.88 11.59
C GLN A 453 -14.68 -9.93 11.82
N LEU A 454 -14.85 -10.40 13.06
CA LEU A 454 -15.89 -11.37 13.41
C LEU A 454 -17.30 -10.73 13.50
N TYR A 455 -17.38 -9.48 13.96
CA TYR A 455 -18.63 -8.73 14.16
C TYR A 455 -18.53 -7.36 13.51
N PRO A 456 -18.63 -7.28 12.16
CA PRO A 456 -18.54 -6.03 11.45
C PRO A 456 -19.69 -5.08 11.84
N PRO A 457 -19.43 -3.77 12.00
CA PRO A 457 -20.45 -2.81 12.42
C PRO A 457 -21.55 -2.61 11.35
N TYR A 458 -22.81 -2.57 11.80
CA TYR A 458 -24.03 -2.49 10.96
C TYR A 458 -24.09 -1.27 10.01
N HIS A 459 -23.34 -0.20 10.30
CA HIS A 459 -23.36 1.06 9.52
C HIS A 459 -22.28 1.15 8.43
N SER A 460 -21.70 0.02 8.02
CA SER A 460 -20.60 -0.02 7.04
C SER A 460 -21.06 -0.30 5.61
N GLU A 461 -22.36 -0.20 5.31
CA GLU A 461 -22.86 -0.50 3.98
C GLU A 461 -22.32 0.50 2.94
N PRO A 462 -21.98 0.04 1.73
CA PRO A 462 -21.59 0.93 0.64
C PRO A 462 -22.74 1.88 0.29
N LEU A 463 -22.39 3.06 -0.23
CA LEU A 463 -23.35 3.99 -0.82
C LEU A 463 -24.14 3.28 -1.93
N SER A 464 -25.35 3.77 -2.23
CA SER A 464 -26.23 3.10 -3.20
C SER A 464 -25.54 2.88 -4.55
N LEU A 465 -25.57 1.62 -5.01
CA LEU A 465 -25.11 1.16 -6.32
C LEU A 465 -26.34 0.65 -7.09
N SER A 466 -26.34 0.83 -8.42
CA SER A 466 -27.46 0.45 -9.29
C SER A 466 -27.00 -0.56 -10.33
N THR A 467 -27.84 -1.56 -10.59
CA THR A 467 -27.69 -2.49 -11.71
C THR A 467 -28.79 -2.28 -12.77
N ALA A 468 -29.60 -1.22 -12.63
CA ALA A 468 -30.78 -1.00 -13.47
C ALA A 468 -30.45 -0.81 -14.96
N GLY A 469 -29.27 -0.27 -15.27
CA GLY A 469 -28.76 -0.09 -16.63
C GLY A 469 -27.95 -1.27 -17.16
N CYS A 470 -27.79 -2.35 -16.38
CA CYS A 470 -27.01 -3.51 -16.81
C CYS A 470 -27.82 -4.45 -17.73
N ASN A 471 -27.71 -4.27 -19.05
CA ASN A 471 -28.27 -5.20 -20.04
C ASN A 471 -27.34 -6.41 -20.26
N PHE A 472 -27.45 -7.46 -19.43
CA PHE A 472 -26.76 -8.73 -19.68
C PHE A 472 -27.60 -9.68 -20.53
N THR A 473 -27.08 -10.07 -21.69
CA THR A 473 -27.46 -11.34 -22.31
C THR A 473 -26.50 -12.41 -21.81
N VAL A 474 -26.91 -13.18 -20.80
CA VAL A 474 -26.16 -14.37 -20.39
C VAL A 474 -26.21 -15.36 -21.55
N ASN A 475 -25.08 -15.51 -22.25
CA ASN A 475 -24.97 -16.48 -23.34
C ASN A 475 -24.90 -17.89 -22.70
N PRO A 476 -25.85 -18.82 -22.96
CA PRO A 476 -25.90 -20.12 -22.26
C PRO A 476 -24.76 -21.11 -22.61
N GLY A 477 -23.69 -20.67 -23.27
CA GLY A 477 -22.67 -21.54 -23.87
C GLY A 477 -21.22 -21.27 -23.46
N GLY A 478 -20.94 -20.30 -22.58
CA GLY A 478 -19.59 -20.05 -22.06
C GLY A 478 -19.27 -20.99 -20.89
N GLN A 479 -18.33 -21.90 -21.07
CA GLN A 479 -18.02 -22.99 -20.14
C GLN A 479 -17.72 -22.54 -18.70
N ASN A 480 -18.41 -23.18 -17.76
CA ASN A 480 -18.15 -23.21 -16.32
C ASN A 480 -16.72 -23.65 -15.97
N TRP A 481 -15.95 -22.77 -15.32
CA TRP A 481 -14.83 -23.09 -14.43
C TRP A 481 -14.80 -21.94 -13.41
N THR A 482 -15.11 -22.05 -12.11
CA THR A 482 -15.07 -23.13 -11.13
C THR A 482 -16.06 -22.79 -10.00
N GLN A 483 -17.09 -23.61 -9.80
CA GLN A 483 -17.74 -23.71 -8.49
C GLN A 483 -16.80 -24.53 -7.59
N SER A 484 -16.16 -23.86 -6.64
CA SER A 484 -15.59 -24.52 -5.47
C SER A 484 -15.96 -23.73 -4.23
N LEU A 485 -16.85 -24.35 -3.45
CA LEU A 485 -17.25 -24.06 -2.08
C LEU A 485 -17.98 -22.73 -1.85
N VAL A 486 -19.30 -22.83 -2.06
CA VAL A 486 -20.33 -22.08 -1.34
C VAL A 486 -19.96 -22.02 0.15
N HIS A 487 -19.47 -20.87 0.61
CA HIS A 487 -19.69 -20.50 2.00
C HIS A 487 -21.16 -20.10 2.13
N SER A 488 -21.91 -20.95 2.83
CA SER A 488 -23.27 -20.71 3.28
C SER A 488 -23.43 -19.30 3.88
N PRO A 489 -24.45 -18.52 3.51
CA PRO A 489 -24.78 -17.30 4.23
C PRO A 489 -25.51 -17.68 5.52
N LEU A 490 -24.74 -17.89 6.60
CA LEU A 490 -25.30 -18.00 7.96
C LEU A 490 -25.85 -16.65 8.48
N THR A 491 -25.68 -15.56 7.74
CA THR A 491 -26.12 -14.21 8.13
C THR A 491 -27.57 -13.88 7.77
N THR A 492 -28.22 -14.61 6.86
CA THR A 492 -29.61 -14.28 6.45
C THR A 492 -30.68 -14.90 7.35
N LYS A 493 -30.38 -15.98 8.07
CA LYS A 493 -31.35 -16.57 9.01
C LYS A 493 -31.47 -15.80 10.33
N ALA A 494 -30.38 -15.21 10.83
CA ALA A 494 -30.42 -14.39 12.04
C ALA A 494 -31.20 -13.08 11.85
N ALA A 495 -31.14 -12.48 10.65
CA ALA A 495 -31.86 -11.24 10.35
C ALA A 495 -33.38 -11.43 10.11
N LEU A 496 -33.83 -12.66 9.84
CA LEU A 496 -35.24 -12.98 9.66
C LEU A 496 -35.90 -13.47 10.96
N GLU A 497 -35.16 -14.12 11.86
CA GLU A 497 -35.70 -14.55 13.16
C GLU A 497 -35.86 -13.39 14.19
N GLU A 498 -35.13 -12.28 14.05
CA GLU A 498 -35.27 -11.13 14.98
C GLU A 498 -36.42 -10.16 14.61
N LYS A 499 -37.02 -10.31 13.42
CA LYS A 499 -38.23 -9.56 13.03
C LYS A 499 -39.54 -10.17 13.53
N GLU A 500 -39.52 -11.39 14.07
CA GLU A 500 -40.69 -12.05 14.66
C GLU A 500 -40.79 -11.84 16.19
N TYR A 501 -39.85 -11.12 16.82
CA TYR A 501 -39.82 -10.90 18.27
C TYR A 501 -39.70 -9.44 18.74
N ARG A 502 -39.99 -8.46 17.87
CA ARG A 502 -40.15 -7.05 18.25
C ARG A 502 -41.54 -6.50 17.98
#